data_AF-A0A2T0LZU0-F1
#
_entry.id   AF-A0A2T0LZU0-F1
#
_cell.length_a   1.000
_cell.length_b   1.000
_cell.length_c   1.000
_cell.angle_alpha   90.00
_cell.angle_beta   90.00
_cell.angle_gamma   90.00
#
_symmetry.space_group_name_H-M   'P 1'
#
loop_
_entity.id
_entity.type
_entity.pdbx_description
1 polymer ?
#
loop_
_entity_poly.entity_id
_entity_poly.type
_entity_poly.pdbx_seq_one_letter_code
_entity_poly.pdbx_strand_id
1 'polypeptide(L)'
;MIQKLSVRTAAAVIVGAVTVLAGLSSPAQAAENYGQYAMFGARSAGQHWADGQAAGQWTWKPLSATTSEISWGDPKKWPPSYAEKFVHSGDWLMLDGWRDNGTYYTVRVTKEQIGDAKCGNLTTLATSGRQHYVKWAIPAQGYCMKAWGTITEQSSGKTIDFGHTQIWSPPASCSNQYLGAQTCVKQWESWWDNRGNPGKPIARKLERDQYIARGKGMAFKIHQYFPKEWKSEARSYWNW
;
A
#
# COMPACT_ATOMS: atom_id res chain seq x y z
N MET A 1 37.50 69.67 -60.22
CA MET A 1 36.57 70.42 -59.35
C MET A 1 35.54 69.44 -58.80
N ILE A 2 35.58 69.18 -57.48
CA ILE A 2 34.47 69.03 -56.51
C ILE A 2 33.26 68.19 -57.02
N GLN A 3 32.85 67.04 -56.45
CA GLN A 3 32.26 66.87 -55.10
C GLN A 3 31.73 65.42 -54.87
N LYS A 4 31.67 65.01 -53.58
CA LYS A 4 30.82 63.95 -52.93
C LYS A 4 31.23 62.49 -53.19
N LEU A 5 31.12 61.53 -52.25
CA LEU A 5 30.24 61.37 -51.09
C LEU A 5 30.98 60.78 -49.88
N SER A 6 30.59 61.23 -48.68
CA SER A 6 30.81 60.54 -47.40
C SER A 6 29.87 59.35 -47.26
N VAL A 7 30.39 58.20 -46.81
CA VAL A 7 29.61 57.13 -46.19
C VAL A 7 30.20 56.87 -44.80
N ARG A 8 29.35 57.02 -43.78
CA ARG A 8 29.66 56.77 -42.37
C ARG A 8 29.51 55.28 -42.09
N THR A 9 30.58 54.61 -41.68
CA THR A 9 30.51 53.23 -41.17
C THR A 9 30.29 53.29 -39.66
N ALA A 10 29.11 52.86 -39.22
CA ALA A 10 28.76 52.73 -37.82
C ALA A 10 29.47 51.53 -37.18
N ALA A 11 30.05 51.74 -36.00
CA ALA A 11 30.70 50.73 -35.19
C ALA A 11 29.66 49.76 -34.58
N ALA A 12 29.89 48.46 -34.71
CA ALA A 12 29.14 47.42 -34.01
C ALA A 12 29.82 47.11 -32.66
N VAL A 13 29.15 47.43 -31.56
CA VAL A 13 29.54 47.02 -30.20
C VAL A 13 28.97 45.63 -29.96
N ILE A 14 29.84 44.62 -29.88
CA ILE A 14 29.46 43.25 -29.48
C ILE A 14 29.47 43.20 -27.95
N VAL A 15 28.29 43.23 -27.33
CA VAL A 15 28.11 42.96 -25.91
C VAL A 15 28.02 41.44 -25.74
N GLY A 16 29.05 40.84 -25.15
CA GLY A 16 29.08 39.42 -24.81
C GLY A 16 28.10 39.11 -23.67
N ALA A 17 27.04 38.36 -23.96
CA ALA A 17 26.13 37.82 -22.96
C ALA A 17 26.79 36.62 -22.26
N VAL A 18 27.17 36.79 -21.00
CA VAL A 18 27.58 35.69 -20.11
C VAL A 18 26.30 34.99 -19.66
N THR A 19 25.96 33.86 -20.29
CA THR A 19 24.87 32.98 -19.86
C THR A 19 25.29 32.23 -18.61
N VAL A 20 24.88 32.73 -17.44
CA VAL A 20 24.92 31.99 -16.18
C VAL A 20 23.90 30.86 -16.29
N LEU A 21 24.37 29.65 -16.60
CA LEU A 21 23.58 28.41 -16.46
C LEU A 21 23.35 28.17 -14.96
N ALA A 22 22.32 28.81 -14.41
CA ALA A 22 21.78 28.43 -13.12
C ALA A 22 21.34 26.96 -13.21
N GLY A 23 22.04 26.09 -12.51
CA GLY A 23 21.72 24.67 -12.43
C GLY A 23 20.30 24.49 -11.92
N LEU A 24 19.37 24.22 -12.86
CA LEU A 24 18.01 23.84 -12.55
C LEU A 24 18.09 22.55 -11.73
N SER A 25 17.90 22.68 -10.43
CA SER A 25 17.67 21.55 -9.54
C SER A 25 16.44 20.84 -10.10
N SER A 26 16.65 19.65 -10.67
CA SER A 26 15.53 18.83 -11.14
C SER A 26 14.58 18.65 -9.95
N PRO A 27 13.26 18.87 -10.12
CA PRO A 27 12.33 18.68 -9.03
C PRO A 27 12.52 17.26 -8.51
N ALA A 28 12.84 17.13 -7.21
CA ALA A 28 12.97 15.83 -6.57
C ALA A 28 11.70 15.04 -6.86
N GLN A 29 11.83 13.95 -7.61
CA GLN A 29 10.70 13.10 -7.94
C GLN A 29 10.06 12.68 -6.61
N ALA A 30 8.79 13.05 -6.42
CA ALA A 30 8.09 12.78 -5.18
C ALA A 30 8.23 11.28 -4.87
N ALA A 31 8.71 10.96 -3.66
CA ALA A 31 8.89 9.58 -3.25
C ALA A 31 7.60 8.80 -3.48
N GLU A 32 7.72 7.63 -4.10
CA GLU A 32 6.56 6.79 -4.36
C GLU A 32 5.91 6.40 -3.04
N ASN A 33 4.58 6.45 -3.00
CA ASN A 33 3.82 6.16 -1.79
C ASN A 33 2.81 5.05 -2.01
N TYR A 34 2.45 4.40 -0.91
CA TYR A 34 1.52 3.28 -0.90
C TYR A 34 0.17 3.61 -1.55
N GLY A 35 -0.31 4.85 -1.41
CA GLY A 35 -1.56 5.30 -2.04
C GLY A 35 -1.58 5.16 -3.56
N GLN A 36 -0.44 5.35 -4.23
CA GLN A 36 -0.30 5.15 -5.68
C GLN A 36 -0.37 3.68 -6.10
N TYR A 37 -0.02 2.77 -5.19
CA TYR A 37 -0.04 1.32 -5.41
C TYR A 37 -1.40 0.73 -5.09
N ALA A 38 -1.88 0.98 -3.87
CA ALA A 38 -3.15 0.44 -3.40
C ALA A 38 -4.37 1.16 -3.97
N MET A 39 -4.22 2.36 -4.52
CA MET A 39 -5.32 3.24 -4.94
C MET A 39 -6.17 3.75 -3.76
N PHE A 40 -5.55 3.92 -2.59
CA PHE A 40 -6.18 4.24 -1.31
C PHE A 40 -7.11 5.47 -1.35
N GLY A 41 -6.70 6.54 -2.07
CA GLY A 41 -7.43 7.81 -2.10
C GLY A 41 -8.53 7.90 -3.17
N ALA A 42 -8.77 6.84 -3.94
CA ALA A 42 -9.74 6.82 -5.02
C ALA A 42 -10.77 5.72 -4.83
N ARG A 43 -12.00 5.98 -5.26
CA ARG A 43 -12.98 4.93 -5.48
C ARG A 43 -12.48 4.04 -6.61
N SER A 44 -12.11 2.83 -6.24
CA SER A 44 -11.44 1.90 -7.12
C SER A 44 -11.78 0.48 -6.72
N ALA A 45 -11.66 -0.43 -7.68
CA ALA A 45 -11.98 -1.82 -7.50
C ALA A 45 -11.14 -2.68 -8.42
N GLY A 46 -11.05 -3.95 -8.06
CA GLY A 46 -10.43 -4.95 -8.89
C GLY A 46 -10.99 -6.34 -8.63
N GLN A 47 -10.84 -7.20 -9.63
CA GLN A 47 -11.21 -8.60 -9.55
C GLN A 47 -10.01 -9.46 -9.93
N HIS A 48 -9.75 -10.48 -9.13
CA HIS A 48 -8.69 -11.45 -9.36
C HIS A 48 -9.27 -12.85 -9.62
N TRP A 49 -8.58 -13.60 -10.46
CA TRP A 49 -9.05 -14.86 -11.02
C TRP A 49 -8.13 -16.00 -10.64
N ALA A 50 -8.71 -17.16 -10.42
CA ALA A 50 -8.01 -18.43 -10.21
C ALA A 50 -8.78 -19.50 -10.98
N ASP A 51 -8.06 -20.44 -11.61
CA ASP A 51 -8.66 -21.60 -12.29
C ASP A 51 -9.79 -21.22 -13.28
N GLY A 52 -9.59 -20.14 -14.03
CA GLY A 52 -10.54 -19.69 -15.06
C GLY A 52 -11.84 -19.04 -14.53
N GLN A 53 -11.93 -18.72 -13.25
CA GLN A 53 -13.08 -18.04 -12.66
C GLN A 53 -12.68 -16.88 -11.73
N ALA A 54 -13.62 -15.96 -11.49
CA ALA A 54 -13.44 -14.87 -10.54
C ALA A 54 -13.33 -15.45 -9.12
N ALA A 55 -12.15 -15.31 -8.51
CA ALA A 55 -11.84 -15.86 -7.19
C ALA A 55 -12.12 -14.89 -6.06
N GLY A 56 -12.04 -13.59 -6.34
CA GLY A 56 -12.33 -12.54 -5.38
C GLY A 56 -12.38 -11.17 -6.02
N GLN A 57 -13.03 -10.24 -5.33
CA GLN A 57 -13.13 -8.84 -5.70
C GLN A 57 -12.84 -7.96 -4.49
N TRP A 58 -12.29 -6.78 -4.76
CA TRP A 58 -12.07 -5.75 -3.76
C TRP A 58 -12.56 -4.38 -4.23
N THR A 59 -12.87 -3.50 -3.28
CA THR A 59 -13.18 -2.09 -3.55
C THR A 59 -12.62 -1.18 -2.48
N TRP A 60 -11.93 -0.10 -2.86
CA TRP A 60 -11.65 1.02 -1.97
C TRP A 60 -12.81 2.03 -1.98
N LYS A 61 -13.17 2.48 -0.78
CA LYS A 61 -14.12 3.56 -0.52
C LYS A 61 -13.43 4.63 0.33
N PRO A 62 -12.96 5.73 -0.25
CA PRO A 62 -12.50 6.88 0.51
C PRO A 62 -13.62 7.43 1.38
N LEU A 63 -13.32 7.65 2.66
CA LEU A 63 -14.22 8.27 3.64
C LEU A 63 -13.81 9.72 3.92
N SER A 64 -12.51 10.02 3.81
CA SER A 64 -11.94 11.35 3.93
C SER A 64 -10.60 11.41 3.19
N ALA A 65 -9.89 12.54 3.26
CA ALA A 65 -8.54 12.66 2.70
C ALA A 65 -7.52 11.69 3.31
N THR A 66 -7.77 11.19 4.53
CA THR A 66 -6.84 10.34 5.28
C THR A 66 -7.43 9.00 5.68
N THR A 67 -8.70 8.73 5.35
CA THR A 67 -9.37 7.49 5.76
C THR A 67 -10.06 6.85 4.59
N SER A 68 -9.84 5.55 4.41
CA SER A 68 -10.54 4.74 3.42
C SER A 68 -10.85 3.36 3.98
N GLU A 69 -11.85 2.73 3.40
CA GLU A 69 -12.17 1.34 3.67
C GLU A 69 -11.92 0.49 2.43
N ILE A 70 -11.42 -0.72 2.63
CA ILE A 70 -11.38 -1.75 1.60
C ILE A 70 -12.31 -2.89 1.95
N SER A 71 -13.22 -3.21 1.03
CA SER A 71 -14.03 -4.42 1.09
C SER A 71 -13.40 -5.50 0.23
N TRP A 72 -13.49 -6.74 0.70
CA TRP A 72 -13.04 -7.94 0.01
C TRP A 72 -14.16 -8.98 0.05
N GLY A 73 -14.40 -9.71 -1.04
CA GLY A 73 -15.47 -10.71 -1.03
C GLY A 73 -15.63 -11.52 -2.32
N ASP A 74 -16.59 -12.45 -2.26
CA ASP A 74 -17.04 -13.24 -3.41
C ASP A 74 -17.76 -12.32 -4.40
N PRO A 75 -17.31 -12.23 -5.67
CA PRO A 75 -17.95 -11.40 -6.69
C PRO A 75 -19.43 -11.77 -6.92
N LYS A 76 -19.83 -13.02 -6.66
CA LYS A 76 -21.22 -13.50 -6.83
C LYS A 76 -22.13 -13.08 -5.68
N LYS A 77 -21.58 -12.64 -4.55
CA LYS A 77 -22.32 -12.22 -3.34
C LYS A 77 -22.01 -10.77 -2.97
N TRP A 78 -21.71 -9.95 -3.97
CA TRP A 78 -21.34 -8.55 -3.76
C TRP A 78 -22.59 -7.69 -3.49
N PRO A 79 -22.55 -6.71 -2.55
CA PRO A 79 -21.41 -6.34 -1.70
C PRO A 79 -21.26 -7.19 -0.43
N PRO A 80 -20.02 -7.42 0.05
CA PRO A 80 -19.80 -8.10 1.32
C PRO A 80 -20.13 -7.19 2.51
N SER A 81 -20.48 -7.78 3.65
CA SER A 81 -20.53 -7.09 4.95
C SER A 81 -19.15 -6.62 5.41
N TYR A 82 -18.12 -7.37 5.03
CA TYR A 82 -16.73 -7.15 5.42
C TYR A 82 -16.14 -5.88 4.80
N ALA A 83 -15.52 -5.03 5.63
CA ALA A 83 -14.64 -3.96 5.17
C ALA A 83 -13.62 -3.56 6.23
N GLU A 84 -12.35 -3.56 5.85
CA GLU A 84 -11.23 -3.07 6.67
C GLU A 84 -11.13 -1.56 6.57
N LYS A 85 -10.86 -0.90 7.68
CA LYS A 85 -10.71 0.55 7.75
C LYS A 85 -9.27 0.92 8.02
N PHE A 86 -8.76 1.82 7.18
CA PHE A 86 -7.40 2.30 7.22
C PHE A 86 -7.36 3.82 7.41
N VAL A 87 -6.40 4.29 8.20
CA VAL A 87 -6.16 5.71 8.48
C VAL A 87 -4.71 6.07 8.17
N HIS A 88 -4.50 6.98 7.24
CA HIS A 88 -3.20 7.58 6.96
C HIS A 88 -2.89 8.62 8.05
N SER A 89 -1.80 8.42 8.77
CA SER A 89 -1.39 9.24 9.91
C SER A 89 0.13 9.37 9.94
N GLY A 90 0.64 10.56 9.65
CA GLY A 90 2.08 10.80 9.53
C GLY A 90 2.69 9.91 8.43
N ASP A 91 3.77 9.19 8.75
CA ASP A 91 4.49 8.36 7.80
C ASP A 91 3.87 6.97 7.56
N TRP A 92 2.65 6.74 8.05
CA TRP A 92 2.08 5.40 8.14
C TRP A 92 0.63 5.32 7.70
N LEU A 93 0.30 4.23 7.02
CA LEU A 93 -1.08 3.76 6.97
C LEU A 93 -1.32 2.85 8.17
N MET A 94 -2.36 3.14 8.94
CA MET A 94 -2.74 2.44 10.16
C MET A 94 -3.97 1.58 9.92
N LEU A 95 -3.97 0.34 10.40
CA LEU A 95 -5.16 -0.50 10.44
C LEU A 95 -5.96 -0.17 11.72
N ASP A 96 -7.20 0.32 11.55
CA ASP A 96 -8.09 0.65 12.67
C ASP A 96 -8.88 -0.58 13.15
N GLY A 97 -9.29 -1.43 12.20
CA GLY A 97 -10.22 -2.53 12.41
C GLY A 97 -11.03 -2.84 11.16
N TRP A 98 -12.11 -3.62 11.30
CA TRP A 98 -13.03 -3.91 10.21
C TRP A 98 -14.48 -4.00 10.68
N ARG A 99 -15.43 -3.72 9.79
CA ARG A 99 -16.83 -4.13 10.00
C ARG A 99 -17.05 -5.52 9.46
N ASP A 100 -17.85 -6.32 10.15
CA ASP A 100 -18.43 -7.55 9.64
C ASP A 100 -19.59 -7.99 10.55
N ASN A 101 -20.48 -8.88 10.09
CA ASN A 101 -21.55 -9.47 10.90
C ASN A 101 -22.37 -8.46 11.73
N GLY A 102 -22.63 -7.27 11.17
CA GLY A 102 -23.41 -6.22 11.83
C GLY A 102 -22.71 -5.50 12.99
N THR A 103 -21.40 -5.70 13.17
CA THR A 103 -20.61 -5.07 14.24
C THR A 103 -19.27 -4.57 13.70
N TYR A 104 -18.50 -3.91 14.55
CA TYR A 104 -17.14 -3.46 14.25
C TYR A 104 -16.14 -4.14 15.17
N TYR A 105 -15.03 -4.58 14.59
CA TYR A 105 -13.92 -5.23 15.26
C TYR A 105 -12.75 -4.27 15.29
N THR A 106 -12.36 -3.86 16.48
CA THR A 106 -11.29 -2.88 16.70
C THR A 106 -9.96 -3.61 16.88
N VAL A 107 -8.91 -3.22 16.14
CA VAL A 107 -7.56 -3.82 16.25
C VAL A 107 -6.66 -2.90 17.05
N ARG A 108 -6.18 -3.34 18.21
CA ARG A 108 -5.25 -2.56 19.03
C ARG A 108 -4.02 -3.37 19.39
N VAL A 109 -2.85 -2.77 19.20
CA VAL A 109 -1.59 -3.42 19.53
C VAL A 109 -1.25 -3.22 20.99
N THR A 110 -0.57 -4.22 21.56
CA THR A 110 0.09 -4.15 22.87
C THR A 110 1.61 -4.20 22.71
N LYS A 111 2.10 -4.61 21.54
CA LYS A 111 3.50 -4.57 21.15
C LYS A 111 3.62 -4.58 19.63
N GLU A 112 4.45 -3.71 19.10
CA GLU A 112 4.89 -3.74 17.72
C GLU A 112 6.40 -3.58 17.62
N GLN A 113 6.99 -4.28 16.65
CA GLN A 113 8.39 -4.20 16.33
C GLN A 113 8.58 -4.02 14.83
N ILE A 114 9.67 -3.36 14.45
CA ILE A 114 10.12 -3.18 13.07
C ILE A 114 11.58 -3.61 12.95
N GLY A 115 11.95 -4.20 11.81
CA GLY A 115 13.34 -4.59 11.53
C GLY A 115 13.61 -4.66 10.03
N ASP A 116 14.72 -5.29 9.68
CA ASP A 116 15.09 -5.49 8.28
C ASP A 116 14.19 -6.50 7.55
N ALA A 117 14.36 -6.64 6.23
CA ALA A 117 13.57 -7.55 5.40
C ALA A 117 13.64 -9.04 5.79
N LYS A 118 14.62 -9.45 6.60
CA LYS A 118 14.75 -10.82 7.12
C LYS A 118 14.16 -10.96 8.53
N CYS A 119 13.46 -9.93 9.02
CA CYS A 119 13.01 -9.80 10.40
C CYS A 119 14.16 -9.88 11.42
N GLY A 120 15.37 -9.49 11.03
CA GLY A 120 16.49 -9.23 11.92
C GLY A 120 16.41 -7.81 12.49
N ASN A 121 17.28 -7.53 13.47
CA ASN A 121 17.47 -6.18 14.05
C ASN A 121 16.16 -5.52 14.51
N LEU A 122 15.27 -6.31 15.12
CA LEU A 122 13.95 -5.83 15.54
C LEU A 122 14.07 -4.82 16.67
N THR A 123 13.51 -3.63 16.46
CA THR A 123 13.35 -2.58 17.47
C THR A 123 11.86 -2.36 17.76
N THR A 124 11.53 -1.81 18.92
CA THR A 124 10.15 -1.45 19.25
C THR A 124 9.67 -0.32 18.35
N LEU A 125 8.52 -0.52 17.71
CA LEU A 125 7.83 0.50 16.91
C LEU A 125 6.75 1.20 17.74
N ALA A 126 5.93 0.43 18.46
CA ALA A 126 4.87 0.94 19.33
C ALA A 126 4.54 -0.06 20.45
N THR A 127 3.90 0.43 21.50
CA THR A 127 3.42 -0.39 22.64
C THR A 127 1.91 -0.26 22.87
N SER A 128 1.22 0.59 22.10
CA SER A 128 -0.22 0.79 22.18
C SER A 128 -0.74 1.44 20.89
N GLY A 129 -2.06 1.42 20.70
CA GLY A 129 -2.74 2.13 19.63
C GLY A 129 -3.16 1.25 18.45
N ARG A 130 -3.37 1.85 17.29
CA ARG A 130 -3.69 1.15 16.04
C ARG A 130 -2.46 0.40 15.53
N GLN A 131 -2.70 -0.66 14.76
CA GLN A 131 -1.60 -1.38 14.13
C GLN A 131 -1.00 -0.55 12.98
N HIS A 132 0.32 -0.46 12.90
CA HIS A 132 1.01 0.03 11.71
C HIS A 132 0.87 -1.02 10.59
N TYR A 133 0.28 -0.65 9.46
CA TYR A 133 0.05 -1.56 8.33
C TYR A 133 1.15 -1.48 7.27
N VAL A 134 1.53 -0.27 6.86
CA VAL A 134 2.60 -0.03 5.88
C VAL A 134 3.11 1.40 6.01
N LYS A 135 4.40 1.63 5.79
CA LYS A 135 4.96 2.97 5.61
C LYS A 135 4.32 3.63 4.39
N TRP A 136 3.87 4.86 4.56
CA TRP A 136 3.23 5.60 3.48
C TRP A 136 4.21 5.87 2.35
N ALA A 137 5.36 6.49 2.64
CA ALA A 137 6.48 6.56 1.72
C ALA A 137 7.17 5.19 1.66
N ILE A 138 7.28 4.62 0.45
CA ILE A 138 7.80 3.27 0.28
C ILE A 138 9.33 3.32 0.36
N PRO A 139 9.97 2.64 1.33
CA PRO A 139 11.43 2.66 1.44
C PRO A 139 12.09 1.89 0.29
N ALA A 140 13.31 2.28 -0.05
CA ALA A 140 14.13 1.58 -1.04
C ALA A 140 14.57 0.18 -0.57
N GLN A 141 14.62 -0.05 0.75
CA GLN A 141 14.92 -1.34 1.35
C GLN A 141 13.66 -1.98 1.92
N GLY A 142 13.57 -3.30 1.83
CA GLY A 142 12.51 -4.04 2.49
C GLY A 142 12.61 -3.99 4.01
N TYR A 143 11.49 -4.16 4.69
CA TYR A 143 11.41 -4.15 6.14
C TYR A 143 10.38 -5.17 6.64
N CYS A 144 10.57 -5.62 7.88
CA CYS A 144 9.66 -6.51 8.57
C CYS A 144 8.96 -5.77 9.70
N MET A 145 7.69 -6.07 9.93
CA MET A 145 6.92 -5.65 11.09
C MET A 145 6.32 -6.86 11.78
N LYS A 146 6.32 -6.83 13.11
CA LYS A 146 5.63 -7.81 13.96
C LYS A 146 4.74 -7.07 14.93
N ALA A 147 3.46 -7.42 14.95
CA ALA A 147 2.46 -6.86 15.84
C ALA A 147 1.83 -7.97 16.67
N TRP A 148 1.56 -7.65 17.93
CA TRP A 148 0.74 -8.42 18.85
C TRP A 148 -0.27 -7.50 19.50
N GLY A 149 -1.44 -8.03 19.81
CA GLY A 149 -2.46 -7.24 20.48
C GLY A 149 -3.80 -7.94 20.56
N THR A 150 -4.85 -7.14 20.64
CA THR A 150 -6.23 -7.59 20.81
C THR A 150 -7.12 -7.07 19.70
N ILE A 151 -7.99 -7.94 19.21
CA ILE A 151 -9.17 -7.58 18.43
C ILE A 151 -10.35 -7.55 19.39
N THR A 152 -11.13 -6.47 19.41
CA THR A 152 -12.33 -6.34 20.25
C THR A 152 -13.57 -6.20 19.37
N GLU A 153 -14.52 -7.11 19.52
CA GLU A 153 -15.87 -7.01 18.93
C GLU A 153 -16.69 -5.97 19.71
N GLN A 154 -17.11 -4.88 19.07
CA GLN A 154 -17.77 -3.76 19.77
C GLN A 154 -19.15 -4.09 20.32
N SER A 155 -19.90 -4.97 19.64
CA SER A 155 -21.25 -5.38 20.06
C SER A 155 -21.28 -6.19 21.34
N SER A 156 -20.24 -6.97 21.61
CA SER A 156 -20.21 -7.94 22.71
C SER A 156 -19.10 -7.66 23.75
N GLY A 157 -18.11 -6.86 23.39
CA GLY A 157 -16.89 -6.68 24.18
C GLY A 157 -15.94 -7.89 24.15
N LYS A 158 -16.25 -8.95 23.39
CA LYS A 158 -15.38 -10.13 23.28
C LYS A 158 -14.04 -9.74 22.65
N THR A 159 -12.99 -10.32 23.19
CA THR A 159 -11.62 -10.09 22.73
C THR A 159 -11.01 -11.35 22.14
N ILE A 160 -10.09 -11.14 21.19
CA ILE A 160 -9.28 -12.17 20.54
C ILE A 160 -7.84 -11.66 20.58
N ASP A 161 -6.90 -12.48 21.03
CA ASP A 161 -5.49 -12.10 20.90
C ASP A 161 -5.01 -12.43 19.49
N PHE A 162 -4.24 -11.52 18.90
CA PHE A 162 -3.68 -11.70 17.56
C PHE A 162 -2.17 -11.54 17.54
N GLY A 163 -1.58 -12.17 16.53
CA GLY A 163 -0.26 -11.84 16.02
C GLY A 163 -0.38 -11.51 14.53
N HIS A 164 0.46 -10.61 14.04
CA HIS A 164 0.57 -10.29 12.63
C HIS A 164 2.03 -9.98 12.28
N THR A 165 2.55 -10.64 11.26
CA THR A 165 3.89 -10.41 10.74
C THR A 165 3.75 -10.00 9.29
N GLN A 166 4.43 -8.92 8.91
CA GLN A 166 4.44 -8.38 7.57
C GLN A 166 5.88 -8.21 7.12
N ILE A 167 6.19 -8.58 5.89
CA ILE A 167 7.45 -8.22 5.25
C ILE A 167 7.09 -7.47 3.98
N TRP A 168 7.52 -6.21 3.92
CA TRP A 168 7.30 -5.33 2.79
C TRP A 168 8.56 -5.28 1.93
N SER A 169 8.40 -5.57 0.64
CA SER A 169 9.46 -5.45 -0.36
C SER A 169 9.34 -4.10 -1.09
N PRO A 170 10.48 -3.50 -1.49
CA PRO A 170 10.47 -2.27 -2.27
C PRO A 170 9.84 -2.48 -3.66
N PRO A 171 9.57 -1.40 -4.41
CA PRO A 171 9.09 -1.50 -5.78
C PRO A 171 9.99 -2.37 -6.65
N ALA A 172 9.39 -3.33 -7.35
CA ALA A 172 10.08 -4.21 -8.28
C ALA A 172 9.18 -4.54 -9.49
N SER A 173 9.79 -4.98 -10.59
CA SER A 173 9.03 -5.47 -11.73
C SER A 173 8.26 -6.74 -11.34
N CYS A 174 7.01 -6.81 -11.77
CA CYS A 174 6.12 -7.94 -11.58
C CYS A 174 5.29 -8.12 -12.86
N SER A 175 4.78 -9.32 -13.09
CA SER A 175 3.84 -9.56 -14.20
C SER A 175 2.80 -10.59 -13.82
N ASN A 176 1.63 -10.46 -14.43
CA ASN A 176 0.55 -11.43 -14.36
C ASN A 176 0.04 -11.74 -15.78
N GLN A 177 -0.73 -12.81 -15.94
CA GLN A 177 -1.12 -13.30 -17.27
C GLN A 177 -2.12 -12.40 -18.03
N TYR A 178 -2.82 -11.50 -17.36
CA TYR A 178 -3.92 -10.72 -17.96
C TYR A 178 -3.55 -9.24 -18.20
N LEU A 179 -2.70 -8.66 -17.34
CA LEU A 179 -2.37 -7.24 -17.29
C LEU A 179 -0.89 -6.96 -17.58
N GLY A 180 -0.12 -7.99 -17.93
CA GLY A 180 1.26 -7.88 -18.36
C GLY A 180 2.21 -7.40 -17.25
N ALA A 181 3.31 -6.76 -17.66
CA ALA A 181 4.33 -6.26 -16.76
C ALA A 181 3.90 -4.94 -16.09
N GLN A 182 4.14 -4.83 -14.79
CA GLN A 182 3.87 -3.67 -13.96
C GLN A 182 5.03 -3.45 -12.98
N THR A 183 4.97 -2.36 -12.22
CA THR A 183 5.78 -2.17 -11.00
C THR A 183 4.90 -2.49 -9.79
N CYS A 184 5.35 -3.39 -8.93
CA CYS A 184 4.64 -3.80 -7.72
C CYS A 184 5.45 -3.53 -6.46
N VAL A 185 4.75 -3.28 -5.37
CA VAL A 185 5.24 -3.65 -4.04
C VAL A 185 4.70 -5.01 -3.66
N LYS A 186 5.45 -5.73 -2.82
CA LYS A 186 5.05 -7.04 -2.31
C LYS A 186 4.94 -7.00 -0.79
N GLN A 187 3.83 -7.50 -0.28
CA GLN A 187 3.66 -7.84 1.12
C GLN A 187 3.68 -9.36 1.25
N TRP A 188 4.60 -9.91 2.03
CA TRP A 188 4.38 -11.21 2.66
C TRP A 188 3.67 -10.94 3.99
N GLU A 189 2.60 -11.67 4.29
CA GLU A 189 1.90 -11.55 5.56
C GLU A 189 1.56 -12.91 6.15
N SER A 190 1.56 -12.96 7.48
CA SER A 190 0.98 -14.06 8.22
C SER A 190 0.23 -13.55 9.45
N TRP A 191 -0.94 -14.14 9.69
CA TRP A 191 -1.81 -13.81 10.80
C TRP A 191 -2.00 -15.00 11.71
N TRP A 192 -2.11 -14.73 13.01
CA TRP A 192 -2.37 -15.71 14.05
C TRP A 192 -3.45 -15.18 14.99
N ASP A 193 -4.32 -16.05 15.48
CA ASP A 193 -5.32 -15.71 16.49
C ASP A 193 -5.55 -16.88 17.45
N ASN A 194 -6.19 -16.60 18.60
CA ASN A 194 -6.62 -17.63 19.56
C ASN A 194 -8.13 -17.96 19.48
N ARG A 195 -8.78 -17.62 18.35
CA ARG A 195 -10.20 -17.89 18.08
C ARG A 195 -11.16 -17.49 19.22
N GLY A 196 -10.91 -16.36 19.88
CA GLY A 196 -11.77 -15.86 20.96
C GLY A 196 -11.55 -16.54 22.31
N ASN A 197 -10.36 -17.10 22.54
CA ASN A 197 -9.92 -17.59 23.85
C ASN A 197 -8.71 -16.77 24.36
N PRO A 198 -8.90 -15.50 24.77
CA PRO A 198 -7.84 -14.65 25.32
C PRO A 198 -6.94 -15.37 26.33
N GLY A 199 -5.63 -15.11 26.24
CA GLY A 199 -4.60 -15.74 27.07
C GLY A 199 -4.22 -17.17 26.65
N LYS A 200 -4.90 -17.78 25.68
CA LYS A 200 -4.49 -19.06 25.07
C LYS A 200 -3.50 -18.85 23.92
N PRO A 201 -2.69 -19.87 23.57
CA PRO A 201 -1.77 -19.78 22.44
C PRO A 201 -2.48 -19.38 21.15
N ILE A 202 -1.91 -18.41 20.43
CA ILE A 202 -2.35 -18.03 19.09
C ILE A 202 -1.88 -19.08 18.07
N ALA A 203 -2.73 -19.39 17.09
CA ALA A 203 -2.44 -20.32 16.01
C ALA A 203 -2.52 -19.61 14.66
N ARG A 204 -1.72 -20.05 13.69
CA ARG A 204 -1.70 -19.44 12.36
C ARG A 204 -3.04 -19.60 11.67
N LYS A 205 -3.45 -18.56 10.95
CA LYS A 205 -4.73 -18.45 10.24
C LYS A 205 -4.54 -18.12 8.78
N LEU A 206 -3.50 -17.35 8.46
CA LEU A 206 -3.17 -16.92 7.12
C LEU A 206 -1.66 -16.93 6.95
N GLU A 207 -1.21 -17.28 5.76
CA GLU A 207 0.11 -16.94 5.25
C GLU A 207 0.00 -16.73 3.75
N ARG A 208 0.42 -15.58 3.23
CA ARG A 208 0.37 -15.27 1.79
C ARG A 208 1.38 -14.21 1.37
N ASP A 209 1.73 -14.23 0.08
CA ASP A 209 2.23 -13.06 -0.64
C ASP A 209 1.06 -12.33 -1.32
N GLN A 210 1.08 -11.01 -1.23
CA GLN A 210 0.22 -10.11 -1.98
C GLN A 210 1.07 -9.10 -2.76
N TYR A 211 0.88 -9.09 -4.07
CA TYR A 211 1.49 -8.11 -4.96
C TYR A 211 0.47 -7.01 -5.24
N ILE A 212 0.90 -5.77 -5.09
CA ILE A 212 0.07 -4.58 -5.26
C ILE A 212 0.73 -3.77 -6.37
N ALA A 213 0.03 -3.58 -7.49
CA ALA A 213 0.61 -2.96 -8.68
C ALA A 213 0.25 -1.47 -8.75
N ARG A 214 1.25 -0.65 -9.09
CA ARG A 214 1.10 0.79 -9.23
C ARG A 214 -0.04 1.15 -10.18
N GLY A 215 -1.01 1.91 -9.69
CA GLY A 215 -2.19 2.34 -10.46
C GLY A 215 -3.19 1.23 -10.82
N LYS A 216 -3.00 0.01 -10.30
CA LYS A 216 -3.94 -1.13 -10.49
C LYS A 216 -4.56 -1.60 -9.18
N GLY A 217 -3.94 -1.27 -8.04
CA GLY A 217 -4.48 -1.59 -6.73
C GLY A 217 -4.01 -2.92 -6.18
N MET A 218 -4.83 -3.45 -5.28
CA MET A 218 -4.54 -4.65 -4.50
C MET A 218 -4.68 -5.93 -5.35
N ALA A 219 -4.17 -7.04 -4.83
CA ALA A 219 -4.34 -8.37 -5.43
C ALA A 219 -3.93 -8.50 -6.91
N PHE A 220 -2.89 -7.76 -7.35
CA PHE A 220 -2.32 -7.93 -8.69
C PHE A 220 -1.88 -9.38 -8.92
N LYS A 221 -1.28 -9.96 -7.87
CA LYS A 221 -1.10 -11.40 -7.68
C LYS A 221 -1.29 -11.72 -6.21
N ILE A 222 -1.85 -12.89 -5.93
CA ILE A 222 -1.88 -13.48 -4.60
C ILE A 222 -1.30 -14.89 -4.71
N HIS A 223 -0.43 -15.25 -3.77
CA HIS A 223 -0.06 -16.63 -3.51
C HIS A 223 -0.27 -16.90 -2.03
N GLN A 224 -1.31 -17.65 -1.70
CA GLN A 224 -1.56 -18.09 -0.34
C GLN A 224 -0.85 -19.42 -0.08
N TYR A 225 -0.24 -19.56 1.09
CA TYR A 225 0.45 -20.76 1.56
C TYR A 225 -0.33 -21.47 2.68
N PHE A 226 -1.06 -20.71 3.51
CA PHE A 226 -1.83 -21.24 4.64
C PHE A 226 -3.22 -20.59 4.72
N PRO A 227 -4.30 -21.33 5.07
CA PRO A 227 -4.34 -22.74 5.50
C PRO A 227 -4.29 -23.76 4.35
N LYS A 228 -4.49 -23.29 3.12
CA LYS A 228 -4.38 -24.08 1.90
C LYS A 228 -3.68 -23.25 0.85
N GLU A 229 -2.81 -23.90 0.07
CA GLU A 229 -2.13 -23.26 -1.04
C GLU A 229 -3.10 -22.98 -2.20
N TRP A 230 -3.06 -21.75 -2.71
CA TRP A 230 -3.72 -21.34 -3.95
C TRP A 230 -3.11 -20.04 -4.49
N LYS A 231 -3.38 -19.74 -5.76
CA LYS A 231 -2.90 -18.54 -6.45
C LYS A 231 -4.03 -17.85 -7.21
N SER A 232 -3.95 -16.53 -7.33
CA SER A 232 -4.84 -15.77 -8.20
C SER A 232 -4.15 -14.55 -8.78
N GLU A 233 -4.65 -14.05 -9.91
CA GLU A 233 -4.09 -12.89 -10.59
C GLU A 233 -5.18 -11.90 -10.98
N ALA A 234 -4.89 -10.60 -10.83
CA ALA A 234 -5.82 -9.55 -11.23
C ALA A 234 -6.12 -9.63 -12.73
N ARG A 235 -7.41 -9.58 -13.07
CA ARG A 235 -7.88 -9.58 -14.47
C ARG A 235 -8.49 -8.25 -14.87
N SER A 236 -9.18 -7.58 -13.95
CA SER A 236 -9.84 -6.31 -14.21
C SER A 236 -9.68 -5.35 -13.04
N TYR A 237 -9.64 -4.07 -13.37
CA TYR A 237 -9.60 -2.95 -12.42
C TYR A 237 -10.47 -1.81 -12.98
N TRP A 238 -11.09 -1.03 -12.12
CA TRP A 238 -11.92 0.11 -12.53
C TRP A 238 -12.01 1.18 -11.44
N ASN A 239 -12.22 2.42 -11.88
CA ASN A 239 -12.47 3.61 -11.05
C ASN A 239 -13.88 4.15 -11.35
N TRP A 240 -14.52 4.81 -10.38
CA TRP A 240 -15.83 5.46 -10.56
C TRP A 240 -16.07 6.61 -9.58
#